data_AF-A0A4Q3U9X5-F1
#
_entry.id   AF-A0A4Q3U9X5-F1
#
_cell.length_a   1.000
_cell.length_b   1.000
_cell.length_c   1.000
_cell.angle_alpha   90.00
_cell.angle_beta   90.00
_cell.angle_gamma   90.00
#
_symmetry.space_group_name_H-M   'P 1'
#
loop_
_entity.id
_entity.type
_entity.pdbx_description
1 polymer ?
#
loop_
_entity_poly.entity_id
_entity_poly.type
_entity_poly.pdbx_seq_one_letter_code
_entity_poly.pdbx_strand_id
1 'polypeptide(L)'
;MAGDGTNGAIVRHFPSSNTELSRSSSVMAPSAMELALGTQSLFRSKATESTESALIERCRKGDAEAFGRFIDLYQARVIGFVRRMVPNQDDAADVAQETFLRAFQNFGKFDGRSSVRTWLFRIAHNLC
;
A
#
# COMPACT_ATOMS: atom_id res chain seq x y z
N MET A 1 -9.17 61.45 33.11
CA MET A 1 -9.07 60.12 32.48
C MET A 1 -10.08 60.04 31.36
N ALA A 2 -9.63 60.22 30.12
CA ALA A 2 -10.38 59.94 28.90
C ALA A 2 -9.34 59.53 27.85
N GLY A 3 -9.36 58.25 27.47
CA GLY A 3 -8.45 57.71 26.46
C GLY A 3 -9.01 57.97 25.08
N ASP A 4 -8.24 58.68 24.26
CA ASP A 4 -8.52 58.89 22.84
C ASP A 4 -7.76 57.83 22.04
N GLY A 5 -8.51 57.00 21.31
CA GLY A 5 -8.00 55.94 20.47
C GLY A 5 -7.60 56.47 19.11
N THR A 6 -6.34 56.29 18.72
CA THR A 6 -5.87 56.57 17.37
C THR A 6 -5.56 55.28 16.61
N ASN A 7 -6.23 55.17 15.47
CA ASN A 7 -6.31 54.04 14.56
C ASN A 7 -4.95 53.71 13.90
N GLY A 8 -4.50 52.46 14.05
CA GLY A 8 -3.39 51.89 13.30
C GLY A 8 -3.84 51.32 11.96
N ALA A 9 -3.63 52.09 10.88
CA ALA A 9 -3.67 51.58 9.52
C ALA A 9 -2.34 50.89 9.19
N ILE A 10 -2.36 49.57 8.93
CA ILE A 10 -1.19 48.85 8.42
C ILE A 10 -1.50 48.35 7.02
N VAL A 11 -0.89 49.08 6.09
CA VAL A 11 -0.71 48.84 4.66
C VAL A 11 -0.15 47.44 4.40
N ARG A 12 -0.78 46.74 3.45
CA ARG A 12 -0.41 45.41 2.97
C ARG A 12 0.85 45.51 2.12
N HIS A 13 1.96 44.96 2.60
CA HIS A 13 3.16 44.74 1.81
C HIS A 13 3.13 43.31 1.29
N PHE A 14 2.86 43.14 -0.01
CA PHE A 14 3.11 41.91 -0.76
C PHE A 14 4.50 42.01 -1.39
N PRO A 15 5.46 41.15 -1.03
CA PRO A 15 6.58 40.86 -1.90
C PRO A 15 6.26 39.65 -2.79
N SER A 16 6.28 39.91 -4.10
CA SER A 16 6.35 38.88 -5.14
C SER A 16 7.73 38.22 -5.16
N SER A 17 7.73 36.96 -5.64
CA SER A 17 8.87 36.15 -6.14
C SER A 17 9.53 35.25 -5.09
N ASN A 18 9.37 33.93 -5.21
CA ASN A 18 10.25 33.16 -6.09
C ASN A 18 9.75 31.73 -6.29
N THR A 19 9.89 31.28 -7.54
CA THR A 19 9.91 29.92 -8.06
C THR A 19 10.47 28.89 -7.08
N GLU A 20 9.81 27.75 -6.91
CA GLU A 20 10.45 26.44 -6.93
C GLU A 20 9.41 25.31 -7.00
N LEU A 21 9.29 24.72 -8.19
CA LEU A 21 8.88 23.34 -8.38
C LEU A 21 9.78 22.47 -7.47
N SER A 22 9.25 22.01 -6.34
CA SER A 22 9.90 20.93 -5.60
C SER A 22 8.97 19.73 -5.58
N ARG A 23 9.41 18.72 -6.32
CA ARG A 23 8.88 17.35 -6.36
C ARG A 23 8.82 16.80 -4.93
N SER A 24 7.67 16.82 -4.29
CA SER A 24 7.41 15.96 -3.13
C SER A 24 7.13 14.54 -3.61
N SER A 25 8.18 13.80 -3.98
CA SER A 25 8.19 12.34 -3.84
C SER A 25 8.12 12.03 -2.35
N SER A 26 6.91 11.90 -1.82
CA SER A 26 6.70 11.34 -0.48
C SER A 26 6.92 9.83 -0.56
N VAL A 27 8.17 9.43 -0.41
CA VAL A 27 8.54 8.05 -0.10
C VAL A 27 7.91 7.75 1.25
N MET A 28 6.83 6.97 1.25
CA MET A 28 6.14 6.55 2.46
C MET A 28 7.10 5.73 3.33
N ALA A 29 7.41 6.23 4.52
CA ALA A 29 8.30 5.56 5.46
C ALA A 29 7.68 4.21 5.92
N PRO A 30 8.48 3.12 5.99
CA PRO A 30 7.99 1.77 6.29
C PRO A 30 7.37 1.59 7.69
N SER A 31 7.43 2.58 8.58
CA SER A 31 6.99 2.46 9.98
C SER A 31 5.48 2.63 10.20
N ALA A 32 4.74 3.27 9.27
CA ALA A 32 3.29 3.50 9.47
C ALA A 32 2.41 2.25 9.23
N MET A 33 2.92 1.22 8.53
CA MET A 33 2.17 -0.03 8.34
C MET A 33 2.13 -0.90 9.61
N GLU A 34 3.05 -0.66 10.55
CA GLU A 34 3.17 -1.44 11.78
C GLU A 34 2.06 -1.11 12.81
N LEU A 35 1.45 0.08 12.74
CA LEU A 35 0.37 0.49 13.67
C LEU A 35 -1.05 0.04 13.26
N ALA A 36 -1.29 -0.36 12.02
CA ALA A 36 -2.64 -0.71 11.54
C ALA A 36 -3.00 -2.21 11.69
N LEU A 37 -2.08 -3.03 12.21
CA LEU A 37 -2.29 -4.44 12.51
C LEU A 37 -2.19 -4.68 14.02
N GLY A 38 -3.00 -3.93 14.78
CA GLY A 38 -3.15 -4.12 16.23
C GLY A 38 -3.58 -5.56 16.57
N THR A 39 -2.67 -6.29 17.23
CA THR A 39 -2.89 -7.13 18.43
C THR A 39 -4.11 -8.08 18.48
N GLN A 40 -4.65 -8.54 17.36
CA GLN A 40 -5.72 -9.55 17.35
C GLN A 40 -5.45 -10.67 16.34
N SER A 41 -4.40 -11.48 16.53
CA SER A 41 -4.31 -12.78 15.83
C SER A 41 -3.24 -13.75 16.36
N LEU A 42 -2.90 -13.76 17.66
CA LEU A 42 -1.95 -14.76 18.18
C LEU A 42 -2.54 -16.20 18.24
N PHE A 43 -3.79 -16.39 17.81
CA PHE A 43 -4.45 -17.70 17.74
C PHE A 43 -5.18 -17.94 16.40
N ARG A 44 -4.68 -17.41 15.28
CA ARG A 44 -5.14 -17.85 13.94
C ARG A 44 -4.20 -18.92 13.40
N SER A 45 -4.36 -20.13 13.94
CA SER A 45 -4.19 -21.40 13.23
C SER A 45 -2.80 -21.71 12.65
N LYS A 46 -1.94 -22.34 13.45
CA LYS A 46 -0.72 -23.04 12.99
C LYS A 46 -0.96 -23.98 11.78
N ALA A 47 -2.18 -24.49 11.61
CA ALA A 47 -2.59 -25.32 10.47
C ALA A 47 -2.75 -24.56 9.14
N THR A 48 -3.19 -23.30 9.16
CA THR A 48 -3.33 -22.49 7.94
C THR A 48 -1.99 -21.95 7.47
N GLU A 49 -1.07 -21.62 8.39
CA GLU A 49 0.29 -21.21 8.02
C GLU A 49 1.07 -22.31 7.30
N SER A 50 0.93 -23.57 7.73
CA SER A 50 1.51 -24.73 7.04
C SER A 50 0.95 -24.90 5.63
N THR A 51 -0.37 -24.72 5.48
CA THR A 51 -1.07 -24.84 4.20
C THR A 51 -0.70 -23.69 3.26
N GLU A 52 -0.61 -22.47 3.77
CA GLU A 52 -0.20 -21.27 3.01
C GLU A 52 1.27 -21.38 2.59
N SER A 53 2.16 -21.80 3.48
CA SER A 53 3.59 -22.00 3.17
C SER A 53 3.78 -23.06 2.07
N ALA A 54 3.04 -24.17 2.13
CA ALA A 54 3.07 -25.19 1.09
C ALA A 54 2.54 -24.67 -0.26
N LEU A 55 1.49 -23.84 -0.24
CA LEU A 55 0.95 -23.19 -1.44
C LEU A 55 1.97 -22.24 -2.07
N ILE A 56 2.65 -21.44 -1.26
CA ILE A 56 3.69 -20.50 -1.67
C ILE A 56 4.85 -21.26 -2.31
N GLU A 57 5.28 -22.36 -1.71
CA GLU A 57 6.37 -23.17 -2.26
C GLU A 57 6.02 -23.77 -3.63
N ARG A 58 4.78 -24.23 -3.82
CA ARG A 58 4.30 -24.67 -5.14
C ARG A 58 4.26 -23.52 -6.15
N CYS A 59 3.81 -22.33 -5.74
CA CYS A 59 3.83 -21.14 -6.59
C CYS A 59 5.27 -20.76 -7.01
N ARG A 60 6.25 -20.87 -6.11
CA ARG A 60 7.68 -20.64 -6.43
C ARG A 60 8.21 -21.61 -7.49
N LYS A 61 7.67 -22.82 -7.54
CA LYS A 61 7.99 -23.85 -8.54
C LYS A 61 7.26 -23.66 -9.87
N GLY A 62 6.43 -22.62 -10.01
CA GLY A 62 5.68 -22.33 -11.23
C GLY A 62 4.41 -23.16 -11.41
N ASP A 63 3.88 -23.75 -10.34
CA ASP A 63 2.63 -24.51 -10.38
C ASP A 63 1.44 -23.56 -10.60
N ALA A 64 0.82 -23.65 -11.78
CA ALA A 64 -0.30 -22.80 -12.18
C ALA A 64 -1.57 -23.05 -11.34
N GLU A 65 -1.82 -24.28 -10.90
CA GLU A 65 -2.97 -24.60 -10.05
C GLU A 65 -2.78 -24.02 -8.65
N ALA A 66 -1.56 -24.09 -8.12
CA ALA A 66 -1.21 -23.41 -6.88
C ALA A 66 -1.37 -21.89 -7.01
N PHE A 67 -0.98 -21.32 -8.15
CA PHE A 67 -1.14 -19.89 -8.39
C PHE A 67 -2.62 -19.48 -8.48
N GLY A 68 -3.48 -20.30 -9.10
CA GLY A 68 -4.93 -20.07 -9.09
C GLY A 68 -5.48 -19.98 -7.66
N ARG A 69 -5.16 -20.97 -6.81
CA ARG A 69 -5.56 -20.94 -5.39
C ARG A 69 -4.97 -19.77 -4.62
N PHE A 70 -3.76 -19.35 -4.96
CA PHE A 70 -3.14 -18.16 -4.40
C PHE A 70 -3.96 -16.90 -4.73
N ILE A 71 -4.35 -16.72 -5.99
CA ILE A 71 -5.21 -15.60 -6.40
C ILE A 71 -6.51 -15.64 -5.61
N ASP A 72 -7.19 -16.79 -5.52
CA ASP A 72 -8.45 -16.92 -4.79
C ASP A 72 -8.33 -16.49 -3.32
N LEU A 73 -7.21 -16.82 -2.68
CA LEU A 73 -6.95 -16.48 -1.29
C LEU A 73 -6.74 -14.96 -1.07
N TYR A 74 -6.09 -14.28 -2.01
CA TYR A 74 -5.65 -12.90 -1.82
C TYR A 74 -6.43 -11.85 -2.62
N GLN A 75 -7.17 -12.22 -3.66
CA GLN A 75 -7.82 -11.28 -4.58
C GLN A 75 -8.70 -10.24 -3.88
N ALA A 76 -9.57 -10.68 -2.96
CA ALA A 76 -10.46 -9.78 -2.24
C ALA A 76 -9.68 -8.78 -1.37
N ARG A 77 -8.56 -9.21 -0.80
CA ARG A 77 -7.69 -8.38 0.05
C ARG A 77 -6.92 -7.36 -0.78
N VAL A 78 -6.41 -7.76 -1.95
CA VAL A 78 -5.71 -6.86 -2.87
C VAL A 78 -6.66 -5.84 -3.46
N ILE A 79 -7.82 -6.26 -3.99
CA ILE A 79 -8.84 -5.34 -4.51
C ILE A 79 -9.27 -4.35 -3.44
N GLY A 80 -9.55 -4.81 -2.21
CA GLY A 80 -9.92 -3.93 -1.11
C GLY A 80 -8.80 -3.00 -0.64
N PHE A 81 -7.53 -3.32 -0.91
CA PHE A 81 -6.39 -2.44 -0.67
C PHE A 81 -6.27 -1.40 -1.78
N VAL A 82 -6.30 -1.84 -3.05
CA VAL A 82 -6.22 -0.98 -4.24
C VAL A 82 -7.36 0.02 -4.30
N ARG A 83 -8.60 -0.39 -4.00
CA ARG A 83 -9.78 0.51 -3.95
C ARG A 83 -9.62 1.73 -3.03
N ARG A 84 -8.70 1.66 -2.06
CA ARG A 84 -8.40 2.78 -1.15
C ARG A 84 -7.30 3.71 -1.67
N MET A 85 -6.58 3.30 -2.72
CA MET A 85 -5.46 4.04 -3.30
C MET A 85 -5.83 4.68 -4.63
N VAL A 86 -6.71 4.07 -5.43
CA VAL A 86 -7.11 4.59 -6.74
C VAL A 86 -8.34 5.52 -6.65
N PRO A 87 -8.41 6.58 -7.46
CA PRO A 87 -9.56 7.49 -7.48
C PRO A 87 -10.80 6.87 -8.15
N ASN A 88 -10.61 6.03 -9.16
CA ASN A 88 -11.69 5.28 -9.82
C ASN A 88 -11.75 3.85 -9.30
N GLN A 89 -12.89 3.42 -8.75
CA GLN A 89 -13.02 2.08 -8.20
C GLN A 89 -13.08 0.98 -9.27
N ASP A 90 -13.47 1.31 -10.49
CA ASP A 90 -13.50 0.36 -11.60
C ASP A 90 -12.08 -0.10 -11.99
N ASP A 91 -11.10 0.80 -11.89
CA ASP A 91 -9.68 0.50 -12.19
C ASP A 91 -9.05 -0.45 -11.15
N ALA A 92 -9.68 -0.62 -9.99
CA ALA A 92 -9.11 -1.43 -8.91
C ALA A 92 -9.00 -2.92 -9.28
N ALA A 93 -9.91 -3.42 -10.11
CA ALA A 93 -9.85 -4.78 -10.61
C ALA A 93 -8.68 -4.97 -11.57
N ASP A 94 -8.41 -3.99 -12.43
CA ASP A 94 -7.32 -4.04 -13.42
C ASP A 94 -5.95 -3.95 -12.73
N VAL A 95 -5.81 -3.04 -11.76
CA VAL A 95 -4.59 -2.95 -10.96
C VAL A 95 -4.35 -4.21 -10.13
N ALA A 96 -5.41 -4.84 -9.60
CA ALA A 96 -5.29 -6.11 -8.91
C ALA A 96 -4.83 -7.23 -9.86
N GLN A 97 -5.38 -7.30 -11.08
CA GLN A 97 -4.93 -8.26 -12.09
C GLN A 97 -3.44 -8.08 -12.42
N GLU A 98 -3.01 -6.84 -12.69
CA GLU A 98 -1.60 -6.52 -12.97
C GLU A 98 -0.70 -6.85 -11.76
N THR A 99 -1.19 -6.64 -10.53
CA THR A 99 -0.49 -7.04 -9.30
C THR A 99 -0.20 -8.54 -9.31
N PHE A 100 -1.20 -9.38 -9.62
CA PHE A 100 -1.02 -10.83 -9.67
C PHE A 100 -0.12 -11.26 -10.84
N LEU A 101 -0.20 -10.62 -12.00
CA LEU A 101 0.72 -10.89 -13.12
C LEU A 101 2.18 -10.62 -12.72
N ARG A 102 2.45 -9.48 -12.08
CA ARG A 102 3.79 -9.17 -11.56
C ARG A 102 4.23 -10.10 -10.43
N ALA A 103 3.29 -10.52 -9.58
CA ALA A 103 3.55 -11.51 -8.54
C ALA A 103 3.97 -12.84 -9.17
N PHE A 104 3.25 -13.34 -10.17
CA PHE A 104 3.60 -14.58 -10.88
C PHE A 104 5.02 -14.52 -11.46
N GLN A 105 5.36 -13.43 -12.16
CA GLN A 105 6.68 -13.25 -12.78
C GLN A 105 7.83 -13.15 -11.77
N ASN A 106 7.55 -12.68 -10.54
CA ASN A 106 8.57 -12.45 -9.52
C ASN A 106 8.50 -13.46 -8.37
N PHE A 107 7.58 -14.43 -8.42
CA PHE A 107 7.35 -15.37 -7.32
C PHE A 107 8.58 -16.23 -7.04
N GLY A 108 9.33 -16.64 -8.07
CA GLY A 108 10.60 -17.37 -7.91
C GLY A 108 11.67 -16.58 -7.13
N LYS A 109 11.61 -15.24 -7.14
CA LYS A 109 12.51 -14.34 -6.41
C LYS A 109 12.04 -14.03 -4.99
N PHE A 110 10.84 -14.46 -4.62
CA PHE A 110 10.34 -14.29 -3.26
C PHE A 110 11.12 -15.21 -2.32
N ASP A 111 11.83 -14.60 -1.36
CA ASP A 111 12.76 -15.28 -0.46
C ASP A 111 12.19 -15.53 0.95
N GLY A 112 10.94 -15.15 1.20
CA GLY A 112 10.29 -15.33 2.50
C GLY A 112 10.77 -14.38 3.60
N ARG A 113 11.59 -13.36 3.30
CA ARG A 113 12.02 -12.36 4.31
C ARG A 113 10.89 -11.49 4.84
N SER A 114 9.73 -11.49 4.18
CA SER A 114 8.52 -10.82 4.61
C SER A 114 7.32 -11.73 4.37
N SER A 115 6.18 -11.44 5.01
CA SER A 115 4.94 -12.16 4.69
C SER A 115 4.59 -11.98 3.21
N VAL A 116 4.02 -13.00 2.59
CA VAL A 116 3.52 -12.92 1.21
C VAL A 116 2.52 -11.79 1.03
N ARG A 117 1.68 -11.54 2.04
CA ARG A 117 0.74 -10.42 2.05
C ARG A 117 1.47 -9.08 1.94
N THR A 118 2.52 -8.86 2.74
CA THR A 118 3.34 -7.64 2.71
C THR A 118 3.99 -7.46 1.34
N TRP A 119 4.55 -8.52 0.79
CA TRP A 119 5.16 -8.50 -0.53
C TRP A 119 4.16 -8.16 -1.63
N LEU A 120 2.97 -8.77 -1.61
CA LEU A 120 1.90 -8.54 -2.59
C LEU A 120 1.36 -7.10 -2.53
N PHE A 121 1.17 -6.55 -1.32
CA PHE A 121 0.74 -5.17 -1.15
C PHE A 121 1.80 -4.16 -1.61
N ARG A 122 3.09 -4.49 -1.47
CA ARG A 122 4.17 -3.65 -2.02
C ARG A 122 4.14 -3.60 -3.55
N ILE A 123 3.80 -4.71 -4.21
CA ILE A 123 3.60 -4.72 -5.67
C ILE A 123 2.40 -3.85 -6.04
N ALA A 124 1.26 -4.03 -5.38
CA ALA A 124 0.04 -3.25 -5.63
C ALA A 124 0.25 -1.74 -5.40
N HIS A 125 0.96 -1.37 -4.33
CA HIS A 125 1.29 0.02 -4.04
C HIS A 125 2.18 0.65 -5.12
N ASN A 126 3.07 -0.11 -5.76
CA ASN A 126 3.90 0.40 -6.85
C ASN A 126 3.13 0.58 -8.18
N LEU A 127 1.87 0.13 -8.24
CA LEU A 127 0.99 0.22 -9.41
C LEU A 127 -0.05 1.34 -9.31
N CYS A 128 -0.26 1.89 -8.11
CA CYS A 128 -1.19 2.99 -7.86
C CYS A 128 -0.42 4.31 -7.80
#